data_AF-A0A6P6K3G7-F1
#
_entry.id   AF-A0A6P6K3G7-F1
#
_cell.length_a   1.000
_cell.length_b   1.000
_cell.length_c   1.000
_cell.angle_alpha   90.00
_cell.angle_beta   90.00
_cell.angle_gamma   90.00
#
_symmetry.space_group_name_H-M   'P 1'
#
loop_
_entity.id
_entity.type
_entity.pdbx_description
1 polymer ?
#
loop_
_entity_poly.entity_id
_entity_poly.type
_entity_poly.pdbx_seq_one_letter_code
_entity_poly.pdbx_strand_id
1 'polypeptide(L)'
;MAESQEFADLWEKNLISTPEAGTCWELINDEYLPSPFDPNIFDNVQTEQPQPSTSPPTASVPVATDYPGEHGFKLGFPQSGTAKSVTCTYSSDLNKLFCQLAKTCPVQMMVDVAPPQGSVVRATAIYKKSEHVAEVVRRCPHHERTPDGDGLAPAAHLIRVEGNSRALYREDEVNLRHSVVVPYEAPQLGAEFTTVLFNFMCNSSCMGGMNRRPILTIITLETHDGQLLGRGSFEVRVCACPGRDRKTEESNFRKDQETKTSGKTPSSNKRSLTKESTSSVPRPEGSKKAKLSGSSDEEMYNLQVRGKERYEILKMINDSLELSDVVPPSEIDRYRQKILAKGKKEKDGQTPEPKRGKKLLVKDEKSDSD
;
A
#
# COMPACT_ATOMS: atom_id res chain seq x y z
N MET A 1 -15.51 -36.49 -23.97
CA MET A 1 -15.67 -36.96 -22.59
C MET A 1 -14.95 -38.29 -22.44
N ALA A 2 -13.61 -38.29 -22.39
CA ALA A 2 -12.81 -39.52 -22.29
C ALA A 2 -11.52 -39.36 -21.47
N GLU A 3 -11.23 -38.19 -20.89
CA GLU A 3 -10.03 -37.97 -20.06
C GLU A 3 -10.32 -38.09 -18.54
N SER A 4 -11.58 -38.31 -18.16
CA SER A 4 -11.99 -38.36 -16.74
C SER A 4 -11.80 -39.74 -16.09
N GLN A 5 -11.63 -40.79 -16.89
CA GLN A 5 -11.57 -42.16 -16.41
C GLN A 5 -10.13 -42.57 -16.00
N GLU A 6 -9.10 -42.09 -16.71
CA GLU A 6 -7.70 -42.47 -16.44
C GLU A 6 -7.14 -41.92 -15.11
N PHE A 7 -7.67 -40.79 -14.62
CA PHE A 7 -7.21 -40.20 -13.36
C PHE A 7 -7.73 -40.96 -12.13
N ALA A 8 -8.93 -41.55 -12.21
CA ALA A 8 -9.51 -42.34 -11.13
C ALA A 8 -8.77 -43.67 -10.92
N ASP A 9 -8.38 -44.34 -12.02
CA ASP A 9 -7.68 -45.63 -11.98
C ASP A 9 -6.22 -45.51 -11.47
N LEU A 10 -5.60 -44.33 -11.64
CA LEU A 10 -4.27 -44.03 -11.10
C LEU A 10 -4.30 -43.70 -9.59
N TRP A 11 -5.45 -43.25 -9.08
CA TRP A 11 -5.64 -42.92 -7.67
C TRP A 11 -5.87 -44.17 -6.82
N GLU A 12 -6.62 -45.16 -7.32
CA GLU A 12 -6.87 -46.42 -6.62
C GLU A 12 -5.62 -47.33 -6.53
N LYS A 13 -4.68 -47.23 -7.48
CA LYS A 13 -3.43 -48.04 -7.46
C LYS A 13 -2.39 -47.61 -6.41
N ASN A 14 -2.52 -46.43 -5.81
CA ASN A 14 -1.54 -45.90 -4.85
C ASN A 14 -2.00 -45.96 -3.39
N LEU A 15 -3.23 -46.38 -3.12
CA LEU A 15 -3.70 -46.67 -1.77
C LEU A 15 -4.00 -48.16 -1.65
N ILE A 16 -3.36 -48.81 -0.67
CA ILE A 16 -3.46 -50.23 -0.28
C ILE A 16 -2.30 -51.08 -0.81
N SER A 17 -1.19 -51.04 -0.07
CA SER A 17 -0.28 -52.19 0.07
C SER A 17 -0.09 -52.45 1.56
N THR A 18 -0.94 -53.33 2.11
CA THR A 18 -0.71 -53.99 3.41
C THR A 18 0.10 -55.27 3.17
N PRO A 19 1.09 -55.61 4.02
CA PRO A 19 1.94 -56.76 3.79
C PRO A 19 1.33 -58.02 4.41
N GLU A 20 1.20 -59.09 3.61
CA GLU A 20 1.06 -60.45 4.12
C GLU A 20 2.29 -61.29 3.71
N ALA A 21 2.73 -62.09 4.68
CA ALA A 21 3.99 -62.81 4.74
C ALA A 21 4.13 -63.95 3.71
N GLY A 22 5.37 -64.25 3.31
CA GLY A 22 5.71 -65.60 2.84
C GLY A 22 6.79 -65.70 1.75
N THR A 23 8.05 -65.76 2.19
CA THR A 23 9.14 -66.61 1.65
C THR A 23 9.59 -66.50 0.19
N CYS A 24 10.69 -65.78 -0.03
CA CYS A 24 11.92 -66.16 -0.76
C CYS A 24 12.76 -64.88 -0.78
N TRP A 25 13.82 -64.72 0.02
CA TRP A 25 15.13 -65.31 -0.19
C TRP A 25 15.87 -65.33 1.14
N GLU A 26 16.29 -66.50 1.57
CA GLU A 26 17.22 -66.65 2.68
C GLU A 26 18.64 -66.81 2.11
N LEU A 27 19.58 -66.13 2.77
CA LEU A 27 21.03 -66.37 2.80
C LEU A 27 21.87 -65.68 1.71
N ILE A 28 22.50 -64.55 2.09
CA ILE A 28 23.92 -64.50 2.50
C ILE A 28 24.17 -63.22 3.35
N ASN A 29 24.67 -63.45 4.57
CA ASN A 29 25.37 -62.59 5.57
C ASN A 29 26.26 -61.47 4.99
N ASP A 30 26.70 -60.41 5.70
CA ASP A 30 26.83 -60.11 7.14
C ASP A 30 27.11 -58.60 7.34
N GLU A 31 26.98 -58.13 8.59
CA GLU A 31 27.57 -56.91 9.18
C GLU A 31 27.15 -55.50 8.68
N TYR A 32 26.05 -54.98 9.23
CA TYR A 32 26.01 -53.76 10.08
C TYR A 32 24.54 -53.39 10.38
N LEU A 33 24.02 -53.85 11.52
CA LEU A 33 22.69 -53.47 12.03
C LEU A 33 22.76 -52.12 12.77
N PRO A 34 21.78 -51.22 12.59
CA PRO A 34 21.22 -50.43 13.67
C PRO A 34 19.98 -51.14 14.26
N SER A 35 19.79 -50.97 15.57
CA SER A 35 18.76 -51.56 16.46
C SER A 35 17.35 -51.71 15.85
N PRO A 36 16.59 -52.77 16.20
CA PRO A 36 15.18 -52.92 15.80
C PRO A 36 14.29 -51.81 16.40
N PHE A 37 13.32 -51.37 15.61
CA PHE A 37 12.31 -50.38 15.95
C PHE A 37 11.48 -50.85 17.16
N ASP A 38 11.44 -50.07 18.24
CA ASP A 38 10.67 -50.37 19.44
C ASP A 38 9.19 -50.00 19.21
N PRO A 39 8.24 -50.96 19.26
CA PRO A 39 6.83 -50.69 19.07
C PRO A 39 6.17 -49.94 20.26
N ASN A 40 6.88 -49.69 21.37
CA ASN A 40 6.34 -48.96 22.53
C ASN A 40 6.60 -47.45 22.51
N ILE A 41 7.08 -46.88 21.39
CA ILE A 41 7.38 -45.43 21.32
C ILE A 41 6.15 -44.54 21.51
N PHE A 42 4.95 -45.06 21.24
CA PHE A 42 3.70 -44.32 21.36
C PHE A 42 2.97 -44.50 22.71
N ASP A 43 3.35 -45.47 23.54
CA ASP A 43 2.69 -45.69 24.84
C ASP A 43 3.29 -44.85 25.98
N ASN A 44 4.40 -44.15 25.74
CA ASN A 44 5.02 -43.23 26.72
C ASN A 44 4.73 -41.74 26.47
N VAL A 45 3.78 -41.39 25.59
CA VAL A 45 3.33 -40.00 25.38
C VAL A 45 2.08 -39.68 26.20
N GLN A 46 2.07 -40.07 27.48
CA GLN A 46 1.06 -39.65 28.45
C GLN A 46 1.71 -39.29 29.79
N THR A 47 2.38 -38.14 29.84
CA THR A 47 2.29 -37.13 30.91
C THR A 47 3.28 -35.98 30.65
N GLU A 48 3.10 -35.24 29.56
CA GLU A 48 3.50 -33.83 29.58
C GLU A 48 2.25 -33.00 29.90
N GLN A 49 2.29 -32.33 31.05
CA GLN A 49 1.30 -31.33 31.43
C GLN A 49 1.14 -30.32 30.28
N PRO A 50 -0.09 -29.86 29.98
CA PRO A 50 -0.29 -28.82 28.99
C PRO A 50 0.45 -27.55 29.45
N GLN A 51 1.54 -27.20 28.78
CA GLN A 51 2.04 -25.84 28.86
C GLN A 51 0.94 -24.92 28.34
N PRO A 52 0.58 -23.84 29.07
CA PRO A 52 -0.33 -22.84 28.56
C PRO A 52 0.40 -22.03 27.48
N SER A 53 0.41 -22.52 26.24
CA SER A 53 0.70 -21.67 25.08
C SER A 53 -0.55 -20.85 24.79
N THR A 54 -0.82 -19.87 25.66
CA THR A 54 -1.89 -18.89 25.49
C THR A 54 -1.39 -17.75 24.61
N SER A 55 -1.25 -18.01 23.31
CA SER A 55 -1.36 -16.94 22.32
C SER A 55 -2.18 -17.47 21.14
N PRO A 56 -3.32 -16.83 20.80
CA PRO A 56 -4.05 -17.21 19.59
C PRO A 56 -3.14 -17.04 18.38
N PRO A 57 -3.25 -17.89 17.35
CA PRO A 57 -2.43 -17.76 16.15
C PRO A 57 -2.66 -16.37 15.54
N THR A 58 -1.62 -15.54 15.54
CA THR A 58 -1.63 -14.23 14.89
C THR A 58 -2.01 -14.45 13.42
N ALA A 59 -3.19 -13.98 13.01
CA ALA A 59 -3.64 -14.12 11.64
C ALA A 59 -2.57 -13.57 10.68
N SER A 60 -2.23 -14.34 9.64
CA SER A 60 -1.19 -13.97 8.65
C SER A 60 -1.41 -12.56 8.05
N VAL A 61 -2.67 -12.16 7.94
CA VAL A 61 -3.10 -10.81 7.56
C VAL A 61 -3.78 -10.15 8.77
N PRO A 62 -3.19 -9.11 9.37
CA PRO A 62 -3.82 -8.42 10.48
C PRO A 62 -5.04 -7.65 9.98
N VAL A 63 -6.11 -7.69 10.78
CA VAL A 63 -7.35 -6.99 10.48
C VAL A 63 -7.14 -5.50 10.72
N ALA A 64 -7.44 -4.67 9.73
CA ALA A 64 -7.31 -3.22 9.82
C ALA A 64 -8.61 -2.49 10.21
N THR A 65 -9.73 -3.20 10.43
CA THR A 65 -10.98 -2.55 10.82
C THR A 65 -10.89 -1.99 12.23
N ASP A 66 -11.37 -0.77 12.41
CA ASP A 66 -11.40 -0.11 13.73
C ASP A 66 -12.30 -0.91 14.69
N TYR A 67 -11.78 -1.12 15.90
CA TYR A 67 -12.44 -1.85 16.96
C TYR A 67 -12.17 -1.10 18.27
N PRO A 68 -13.09 -0.25 18.75
CA PRO A 68 -12.89 0.49 19.99
C PRO A 68 -12.71 -0.40 21.23
N GLY A 69 -13.26 -1.62 21.18
CA GLY A 69 -13.26 -2.55 22.31
C GLY A 69 -13.99 -2.01 23.54
N GLU A 70 -13.81 -2.68 24.67
CA GLU A 70 -14.49 -2.33 25.93
C GLU A 70 -13.98 -1.02 26.55
N HIS A 71 -12.76 -0.63 26.19
CA HIS A 71 -12.10 0.59 26.68
C HIS A 71 -12.38 1.84 25.83
N GLY A 72 -13.15 1.71 24.74
CA GLY A 72 -13.47 2.83 23.85
C GLY A 72 -12.24 3.41 23.14
N PHE A 73 -11.25 2.57 22.83
CA PHE A 73 -9.98 2.96 22.25
C PHE A 73 -10.16 3.67 20.90
N LYS A 74 -9.66 4.90 20.80
CA LYS A 74 -9.74 5.75 19.60
C LYS A 74 -8.40 6.45 19.37
N LEU A 75 -8.14 6.75 18.10
CA LEU A 75 -6.96 7.51 17.70
C LEU A 75 -7.33 8.98 17.46
N GLY A 76 -6.47 9.87 17.95
CA GLY A 76 -6.58 11.31 17.78
C GLY A 76 -5.34 11.88 17.11
N PHE A 77 -5.52 12.99 16.42
CA PHE A 77 -4.45 13.66 15.71
C PHE A 77 -4.52 15.16 16.00
N PRO A 78 -3.39 15.81 16.35
CA PRO A 78 -3.37 17.25 16.56
C PRO A 78 -3.82 18.01 15.31
N GLN A 79 -4.69 19.00 15.50
CA GLN A 79 -5.14 19.85 14.40
C GLN A 79 -3.94 20.57 13.78
N SER A 80 -3.67 20.22 12.52
CA SER A 80 -2.50 20.70 11.78
C SER A 80 -2.95 21.34 10.47
N GLY A 81 -2.36 22.48 10.14
CA GLY A 81 -2.61 23.17 8.88
C GLY A 81 -2.00 22.46 7.67
N THR A 82 -2.11 23.11 6.52
CA THR A 82 -1.62 22.61 5.21
C THR A 82 -0.61 23.57 4.57
N ALA A 83 0.13 24.31 5.39
CA ALA A 83 1.20 25.20 4.92
C ALA A 83 2.37 24.40 4.32
N LYS A 84 3.22 25.05 3.51
CA LYS A 84 4.37 24.39 2.87
C LYS A 84 5.42 23.89 3.86
N SER A 85 5.50 24.52 5.04
CA SER A 85 6.47 24.22 6.09
C SER A 85 6.04 23.08 7.01
N VAL A 86 4.81 22.55 6.89
CA VAL A 86 4.35 21.49 7.80
C VAL A 86 5.09 20.19 7.51
N THR A 87 5.64 19.60 8.56
CA THR A 87 6.38 18.33 8.51
C THR A 87 5.47 17.13 8.71
N CYS A 88 4.33 17.33 9.36
CA CYS A 88 3.31 16.34 9.64
C CYS A 88 1.92 17.01 9.61
N THR A 89 0.94 16.38 8.97
CA THR A 89 -0.44 16.87 8.91
C THR A 89 -1.40 15.71 8.68
N TYR A 90 -2.55 15.73 9.34
CA TYR A 90 -3.55 14.66 9.27
C TYR A 90 -4.82 15.16 8.57
N SER A 91 -5.37 14.34 7.67
CA SER A 91 -6.64 14.58 7.00
C SER A 91 -7.71 13.66 7.58
N SER A 92 -8.72 14.26 8.24
CA SER A 92 -9.87 13.54 8.78
C SER A 92 -10.74 12.94 7.67
N ASP A 93 -10.89 13.65 6.55
CA ASP A 93 -11.72 13.21 5.41
C ASP A 93 -11.20 11.92 4.78
N LEU A 94 -9.87 11.75 4.77
CA LEU A 94 -9.19 10.60 4.18
C LEU A 94 -8.79 9.53 5.20
N ASN A 95 -8.95 9.79 6.51
CA ASN A 95 -8.28 9.05 7.59
C ASN A 95 -6.80 8.78 7.27
N LYS A 96 -6.07 9.86 6.93
CA LYS A 96 -4.72 9.76 6.33
C LYS A 96 -3.74 10.77 6.90
N LEU A 97 -2.61 10.26 7.38
CA LEU A 97 -1.47 11.02 7.85
C LEU A 97 -0.48 11.28 6.69
N PHE A 98 -0.10 12.54 6.52
CA PHE A 98 0.94 12.97 5.60
C PHE A 98 2.12 13.48 6.41
N CYS A 99 3.31 12.91 6.21
CA CYS A 99 4.50 13.30 6.96
C CYS A 99 5.77 13.29 6.10
N GLN A 100 6.78 14.01 6.56
CA GLN A 100 8.12 13.96 5.98
C GLN A 100 8.92 12.76 6.53
N LEU A 101 9.91 12.32 5.76
CA LEU A 101 10.83 11.27 6.15
C LEU A 101 11.47 11.57 7.52
N ALA A 102 11.40 10.57 8.42
CA ALA A 102 11.99 10.60 9.75
C ALA A 102 11.54 11.78 10.64
N LYS A 103 10.47 12.50 10.28
CA LYS A 103 9.91 13.56 11.13
C LYS A 103 8.87 13.00 12.11
N THR A 104 8.83 13.62 13.28
CA THR A 104 7.97 13.27 14.40
C THR A 104 6.49 13.43 14.02
N CYS A 105 5.73 12.38 14.26
CA CYS A 105 4.30 12.28 13.99
C CYS A 105 3.57 11.95 15.30
N PRO A 106 3.01 12.95 16.00
CA PRO A 106 2.26 12.71 17.23
C PRO A 106 0.91 12.05 16.93
N VAL A 107 0.63 10.95 17.61
CA VAL A 107 -0.67 10.26 17.57
C VAL A 107 -1.19 10.10 18.99
N GLN A 108 -2.43 10.51 19.22
CA GLN A 108 -3.07 10.56 20.52
C GLN A 108 -3.86 9.26 20.75
N MET A 109 -3.55 8.57 21.83
CA MET A 109 -4.26 7.39 22.32
C MET A 109 -5.35 7.87 23.27
N MET A 110 -6.61 7.72 22.87
CA MET A 110 -7.79 8.05 23.67
C MET A 110 -8.45 6.77 24.13
N VAL A 111 -8.86 6.74 25.41
CA VAL A 111 -9.64 5.65 26.00
C VAL A 111 -10.73 6.26 26.87
N ASP A 112 -11.91 5.64 26.83
CA ASP A 112 -13.05 6.04 27.66
C ASP A 112 -12.91 5.43 29.07
N VAL A 113 -12.33 4.22 29.17
CA VAL A 113 -12.07 3.50 30.43
C VAL A 113 -10.61 3.05 30.46
N ALA A 114 -9.92 3.29 31.58
CA ALA A 114 -8.51 2.92 31.73
C ALA A 114 -8.29 1.41 31.52
N PRO A 115 -7.33 1.01 30.67
CA PRO A 115 -7.03 -0.39 30.44
C PRO A 115 -6.30 -1.03 31.64
N PRO A 116 -6.26 -2.38 31.71
CA PRO A 116 -5.54 -3.10 32.76
C PRO A 116 -4.07 -2.67 32.89
N GLN A 117 -3.51 -2.76 34.09
CA GLN A 117 -2.10 -2.44 34.31
C GLN A 117 -1.20 -3.34 33.46
N GLY A 118 -0.13 -2.76 32.91
CA GLY A 118 0.78 -3.48 32.02
C GLY A 118 0.28 -3.59 30.57
N SER A 119 -0.83 -2.95 30.21
CA SER A 119 -1.24 -2.83 28.81
C SER A 119 -0.18 -2.13 27.96
N VAL A 120 -0.16 -2.45 26.67
CA VAL A 120 0.81 -1.96 25.70
C VAL A 120 0.11 -1.43 24.45
N VAL A 121 0.76 -0.50 23.77
CA VAL A 121 0.36 0.00 22.45
C VAL A 121 1.33 -0.54 21.42
N ARG A 122 0.82 -1.22 20.39
CA ARG A 122 1.61 -1.76 19.29
C ARG A 122 1.25 -1.04 17.99
N ALA A 123 2.27 -0.65 17.23
CA ALA A 123 2.11 -0.13 15.87
C ALA A 123 2.67 -1.12 14.83
N THR A 124 1.86 -1.43 13.82
CA THR A 124 2.21 -2.34 12.72
C THR A 124 1.82 -1.72 11.38
N ALA A 125 2.69 -1.79 10.38
CA ALA A 125 2.38 -1.33 9.02
C ALA A 125 1.99 -2.49 8.10
N ILE A 126 0.95 -2.30 7.29
CA ILE A 126 0.56 -3.20 6.20
C ILE A 126 0.31 -2.43 4.90
N TYR A 127 0.39 -3.10 3.76
CA TYR A 127 -0.08 -2.51 2.51
C TYR A 127 -1.61 -2.47 2.47
N LYS A 128 -2.18 -1.35 2.02
CA LYS A 128 -3.63 -1.12 1.96
C LYS A 128 -4.32 -2.00 0.90
N LYS A 129 -3.65 -2.23 -0.22
CA LYS A 129 -4.23 -3.02 -1.33
C LYS A 129 -4.12 -4.51 -1.02
N SER A 130 -5.19 -5.26 -1.31
CA SER A 130 -5.26 -6.71 -1.11
C SER A 130 -4.16 -7.47 -1.86
N GLU A 131 -3.77 -7.00 -3.03
CA GLU A 131 -2.70 -7.60 -3.85
C GLU A 131 -1.32 -7.64 -3.15
N HIS A 132 -1.09 -6.76 -2.16
CA HIS A 132 0.18 -6.66 -1.44
C HIS A 132 0.04 -6.93 0.06
N VAL A 133 -1.14 -7.22 0.57
CA VAL A 133 -1.38 -7.26 2.03
C VAL A 133 -0.56 -8.35 2.74
N ALA A 134 -0.25 -9.44 2.03
CA ALA A 134 0.60 -10.52 2.53
C ALA A 134 2.09 -10.14 2.59
N GLU A 135 2.52 -9.13 1.83
CA GLU A 135 3.90 -8.66 1.85
C GLU A 135 4.20 -7.85 3.12
N VAL A 136 5.42 -8.01 3.64
CA VAL A 136 5.90 -7.24 4.80
C VAL A 136 6.31 -5.85 4.36
N VAL A 137 5.89 -4.84 5.12
CA VAL A 137 6.32 -3.46 4.90
C VAL A 137 7.70 -3.27 5.51
N ARG A 138 8.71 -3.14 4.64
CA ARG A 138 10.12 -2.90 5.02
C ARG A 138 10.65 -1.59 4.44
N ARG A 139 11.74 -1.08 5.03
CA ARG A 139 12.50 0.03 4.44
C ARG A 139 13.17 -0.45 3.14
N CYS A 140 13.49 0.48 2.24
CA CYS A 140 14.26 0.11 1.05
C CYS A 140 15.72 -0.21 1.43
N PRO A 141 16.42 -1.04 0.64
CA PRO A 141 17.82 -1.40 0.91
C PRO A 141 18.78 -0.22 1.03
N HIS A 142 18.45 0.93 0.46
CA HIS A 142 19.27 2.14 0.60
C HIS A 142 19.17 2.73 2.00
N HIS A 143 17.94 2.97 2.48
CA HIS A 143 17.72 3.51 3.82
C HIS A 143 18.05 2.49 4.92
N GLU A 144 17.82 1.21 4.69
CA GLU A 144 18.19 0.15 5.64
C GLU A 144 19.70 0.07 5.89
N ARG A 145 20.52 0.28 4.86
CA ARG A 145 21.98 0.30 4.99
C ARG A 145 22.54 1.62 5.53
N THR A 146 21.72 2.66 5.58
CA THR A 146 22.15 3.97 6.06
C THR A 146 21.90 4.05 7.56
N PRO A 147 22.94 4.20 8.40
CA PRO A 147 22.75 4.31 9.84
C PRO A 147 22.07 5.64 10.17
N ASP A 148 20.91 5.59 10.83
CA ASP A 148 20.11 6.78 11.17
C ASP A 148 20.42 7.35 12.57
N GLY A 149 21.50 6.90 13.22
CA GLY A 149 21.94 7.38 14.54
C GLY A 149 21.18 6.84 15.75
N ASP A 150 20.07 6.14 15.55
CA ASP A 150 19.28 5.47 16.60
C ASP A 150 19.60 3.97 16.62
N GLY A 151 20.44 3.57 17.58
CA GLY A 151 20.91 2.19 17.75
C GLY A 151 19.93 1.26 18.47
N LEU A 152 18.81 1.78 18.98
CA LEU A 152 17.79 0.97 19.66
C LEU A 152 16.82 0.31 18.68
N ALA A 153 16.61 0.94 17.52
CA ALA A 153 15.69 0.47 16.49
C ALA A 153 16.41 -0.35 15.41
N PRO A 154 15.95 -1.58 15.08
CA PRO A 154 16.52 -2.34 13.99
C PRO A 154 16.39 -1.60 12.65
N ALA A 155 17.41 -1.72 11.82
CA ALA A 155 17.53 -0.94 10.59
C ALA A 155 16.41 -1.22 9.57
N ALA A 156 15.77 -2.39 9.62
CA ALA A 156 14.69 -2.79 8.70
C ALA A 156 13.30 -2.23 9.06
N HIS A 157 13.10 -1.77 10.30
CA HIS A 157 11.80 -1.30 10.79
C HIS A 157 11.41 0.06 10.18
N LEU A 158 10.24 0.11 9.54
CA LEU A 158 9.70 1.35 8.97
C LEU A 158 9.25 2.34 10.03
N ILE A 159 8.51 1.86 11.04
CA ILE A 159 7.93 2.68 12.12
C ILE A 159 8.88 2.64 13.31
N ARG A 160 9.22 3.83 13.82
CA ARG A 160 9.97 4.03 15.05
C ARG A 160 9.20 4.88 16.04
N VAL A 161 9.59 4.82 17.30
CA VAL A 161 9.07 5.68 18.37
C VAL A 161 10.18 6.58 18.90
N GLU A 162 9.90 7.88 18.96
CA GLU A 162 10.79 8.91 19.49
C GLU A 162 10.43 9.24 20.95
N GLY A 163 11.46 9.54 21.76
CA GLY A 163 11.26 9.99 23.15
C GLY A 163 10.82 8.91 24.14
N ASN A 164 10.80 7.63 23.74
CA ASN A 164 10.45 6.51 24.62
C ASN A 164 11.53 5.41 24.58
N SER A 165 12.37 5.35 25.62
CA SER A 165 13.42 4.33 25.75
C SER A 165 12.89 2.92 26.05
N ARG A 166 11.60 2.78 26.36
CA ARG A 166 10.92 1.51 26.59
C ARG A 166 10.27 0.95 25.33
N ALA A 167 10.52 1.56 24.17
CA ALA A 167 10.08 1.04 22.89
C ALA A 167 10.78 -0.28 22.57
N LEU A 168 9.98 -1.32 22.31
CA LEU A 168 10.45 -2.66 21.95
C LEU A 168 10.09 -2.93 20.50
N TYR A 169 11.10 -3.14 19.68
CA TYR A 169 10.95 -3.52 18.29
C TYR A 169 10.87 -5.05 18.17
N ARG A 170 9.82 -5.55 17.52
CA ARG A 170 9.60 -7.00 17.33
C ARG A 170 9.41 -7.34 15.87
N GLU A 171 10.03 -8.42 15.45
CA GLU A 171 9.72 -9.14 14.22
C GLU A 171 9.00 -10.43 14.61
N ASP A 172 7.81 -10.65 14.07
CA ASP A 172 7.04 -11.87 14.32
C ASP A 172 7.69 -13.05 13.56
N GLU A 173 7.94 -14.15 14.26
CA GLU A 173 8.63 -15.32 13.69
C GLU A 173 7.84 -16.00 12.56
N VAL A 174 6.51 -15.88 12.56
CA VAL A 174 5.65 -16.60 11.60
C VAL A 174 5.41 -15.76 10.36
N ASN A 175 5.02 -14.49 10.52
CA ASN A 175 4.64 -13.63 9.39
C ASN A 175 5.72 -12.58 9.04
N LEU A 176 6.83 -12.55 9.79
CA LEU A 176 7.97 -11.64 9.60
C LEU A 176 7.58 -10.16 9.65
N ARG A 177 6.41 -9.83 10.20
CA ARG A 177 5.95 -8.44 10.28
C ARG A 177 6.69 -7.72 11.37
N HIS A 178 7.09 -6.51 11.03
CA HIS A 178 7.73 -5.60 11.95
C HIS A 178 6.65 -4.85 12.74
N SER A 179 6.81 -4.83 14.05
CA SER A 179 6.00 -4.03 14.95
C SER A 179 6.88 -3.30 15.97
N VAL A 180 6.38 -2.20 16.51
CA VAL A 180 6.98 -1.52 17.66
C VAL A 180 5.94 -1.47 18.77
N VAL A 181 6.36 -1.82 19.98
CA VAL A 181 5.53 -1.91 21.17
C VAL A 181 6.03 -0.91 22.19
N VAL A 182 5.13 -0.10 22.75
CA VAL A 182 5.42 0.78 23.87
C VAL A 182 4.45 0.49 25.01
N PRO A 183 4.87 0.60 26.27
CA PRO A 183 3.95 0.54 27.40
C PRO A 183 2.85 1.60 27.25
N TYR A 184 1.61 1.22 27.54
CA TYR A 184 0.55 2.20 27.67
C TYR A 184 0.79 3.02 28.94
N GLU A 185 0.79 4.35 28.78
CA GLU A 185 0.88 5.30 29.89
C GLU A 185 -0.47 6.01 30.00
N ALA A 186 -1.01 6.11 31.22
CA ALA A 186 -2.24 6.84 31.45
C ALA A 186 -2.05 8.34 31.13
N PRO A 187 -3.09 9.04 30.64
CA PRO A 187 -3.03 10.47 30.42
C PRO A 187 -2.61 11.21 31.70
N GLN A 188 -1.81 12.28 31.55
CA GLN A 188 -1.45 13.13 32.67
C GLN A 188 -2.71 13.78 33.27
N LEU A 189 -2.65 14.18 34.54
CA LEU A 189 -3.79 14.84 35.21
C LEU A 189 -4.23 16.08 34.43
N GLY A 190 -5.51 16.10 34.03
CA GLY A 190 -6.09 17.18 33.22
C GLY A 190 -5.96 16.99 31.70
N ALA A 191 -5.29 15.93 31.23
CA ALA A 191 -5.27 15.54 29.82
C ALA A 191 -6.28 14.40 29.55
N GLU A 192 -6.90 14.42 28.36
CA GLU A 192 -7.86 13.39 27.94
C GLU A 192 -7.20 12.23 27.16
N PHE A 193 -5.91 12.37 26.81
CA PHE A 193 -5.22 11.43 25.94
C PHE A 193 -3.72 11.33 26.26
N THR A 194 -3.11 10.24 25.83
CA THR A 194 -1.66 10.03 25.86
C THR A 194 -1.10 10.13 24.45
N THR A 195 0.02 10.82 24.25
CA THR A 195 0.60 10.98 22.91
C THR A 195 1.80 10.06 22.71
N VAL A 196 1.79 9.28 21.62
CA VAL A 196 2.95 8.51 21.15
C VAL A 196 3.53 9.21 19.92
N LEU A 197 4.86 9.39 19.91
CA LEU A 197 5.58 10.09 18.85
C LEU A 197 6.16 9.07 17.88
N PHE A 198 5.57 8.93 16.71
CA PHE A 198 6.04 7.99 15.68
C PHE A 198 6.93 8.67 14.64
N ASN A 199 7.86 7.93 14.05
CA ASN A 199 8.66 8.36 12.92
C ASN A 199 8.61 7.29 11.82
N PHE A 200 8.49 7.74 10.57
CA PHE A 200 8.46 6.84 9.41
C PHE A 200 9.76 6.97 8.61
N MET A 201 10.52 5.88 8.54
CA MET A 201 11.94 5.88 8.18
C MET A 201 12.21 5.57 6.70
N CYS A 202 11.19 5.66 5.84
CA CYS A 202 11.32 5.50 4.40
C CYS A 202 10.23 6.27 3.67
N ASN A 203 10.55 6.92 2.55
CA ASN A 203 9.53 7.58 1.73
C ASN A 203 8.61 6.55 1.09
N SER A 204 7.32 6.88 0.94
CA SER A 204 6.35 6.00 0.26
C SER A 204 6.75 5.73 -1.19
N SER A 205 7.53 6.61 -1.83
CA SER A 205 8.01 6.46 -3.20
C SER A 205 9.31 5.66 -3.36
N CYS A 206 9.96 5.21 -2.28
CA CYS A 206 11.25 4.52 -2.37
C CYS A 206 11.14 3.20 -3.14
N MET A 207 11.97 3.06 -4.17
CA MET A 207 12.14 1.81 -4.90
C MET A 207 12.78 0.74 -4.02
N GLY A 208 12.32 -0.51 -4.13
CA GLY A 208 12.78 -1.62 -3.30
C GLY A 208 12.25 -1.63 -1.86
N GLY A 209 11.37 -0.69 -1.49
CA GLY A 209 10.62 -0.71 -0.24
C GLY A 209 9.11 -0.65 -0.51
N MET A 210 8.46 0.42 -0.05
CA MET A 210 7.03 0.65 -0.32
C MET A 210 6.71 0.82 -1.81
N ASN A 211 7.60 1.42 -2.61
CA ASN A 211 7.46 1.56 -4.06
C ASN A 211 6.10 2.13 -4.53
N ARG A 212 5.69 3.25 -3.93
CA ARG A 212 4.43 3.98 -4.18
C ARG A 212 3.15 3.22 -3.82
N ARG A 213 3.27 2.09 -3.12
CA ARG A 213 2.11 1.34 -2.60
C ARG A 213 1.62 2.00 -1.30
N PRO A 214 0.31 2.30 -1.18
CA PRO A 214 -0.24 2.89 0.03
C PRO A 214 -0.19 1.90 1.19
N ILE A 215 0.08 2.41 2.39
CA ILE A 215 0.17 1.62 3.63
C ILE A 215 -0.88 2.09 4.65
N LEU A 216 -1.36 1.14 5.45
CA LEU A 216 -2.11 1.40 6.67
C LEU A 216 -1.18 1.17 7.86
N THR A 217 -1.27 2.06 8.84
CA THR A 217 -0.71 1.83 10.18
C THR A 217 -1.85 1.38 11.07
N ILE A 218 -1.70 0.21 11.66
CA ILE A 218 -2.62 -0.36 12.63
C ILE A 218 -2.01 -0.13 14.01
N ILE A 219 -2.75 0.54 14.88
CA ILE A 219 -2.43 0.70 16.29
C ILE A 219 -3.36 -0.20 17.09
N THR A 220 -2.79 -1.09 17.88
CA THR A 220 -3.52 -1.97 18.80
C THR A 220 -3.19 -1.62 20.24
N LEU A 221 -4.23 -1.61 21.08
CA LEU A 221 -4.12 -1.64 22.53
C LEU A 221 -4.24 -3.10 22.95
N GLU A 222 -3.23 -3.63 23.61
CA GLU A 222 -3.11 -5.04 23.97
C GLU A 222 -2.79 -5.20 25.45
N THR A 223 -3.18 -6.33 26.06
CA THR A 223 -2.65 -6.73 27.36
C THR A 223 -1.18 -7.16 27.24
N HIS A 224 -0.49 -7.32 28.37
CA HIS A 224 0.88 -7.85 28.39
C HIS A 224 0.99 -9.26 27.75
N ASP A 225 -0.08 -10.05 27.81
CA ASP A 225 -0.19 -11.38 27.20
C ASP A 225 -0.55 -11.35 25.71
N GLY A 226 -0.74 -10.17 25.12
CA GLY A 226 -1.09 -10.00 23.69
C GLY A 226 -2.58 -10.13 23.38
N GLN A 227 -3.46 -10.08 24.38
CA GLN A 227 -4.90 -10.03 24.14
C GLN A 227 -5.30 -8.64 23.61
N LEU A 228 -6.07 -8.61 22.52
CA LEU A 228 -6.54 -7.37 21.92
C LEU A 228 -7.62 -6.69 22.78
N LEU A 229 -7.36 -5.46 23.22
CA LEU A 229 -8.30 -4.61 23.97
C LEU A 229 -8.95 -3.55 23.09
N GLY A 230 -8.27 -3.13 22.02
CA GLY A 230 -8.76 -2.12 21.09
C GLY A 230 -7.84 -2.00 19.87
N ARG A 231 -8.38 -1.45 18.78
CA ARG A 231 -7.67 -1.25 17.52
C ARG A 231 -8.17 -0.01 16.80
N GLY A 232 -7.24 0.79 16.30
CA GLY A 232 -7.52 1.87 15.37
C GLY A 232 -6.53 1.84 14.21
N SER A 233 -6.96 2.29 13.05
CA SER A 233 -6.11 2.31 11.85
C SER A 233 -6.19 3.65 11.12
N PHE A 234 -5.11 3.99 10.43
CA PHE A 234 -5.06 5.16 9.56
C PHE A 234 -4.07 4.95 8.42
N GLU A 235 -4.30 5.61 7.29
CA GLU A 235 -3.39 5.57 6.15
C GLU A 235 -2.18 6.49 6.38
N VAL A 236 -1.00 6.10 5.90
CA VAL A 236 0.21 6.93 6.00
C VAL A 236 0.85 7.16 4.63
N ARG A 237 1.20 8.42 4.37
CA ARG A 237 1.99 8.83 3.22
C ARG A 237 3.21 9.63 3.66
N VAL A 238 4.38 9.03 3.48
CA VAL A 238 5.68 9.66 3.72
C VAL A 238 6.14 10.34 2.43
N CYS A 239 6.16 11.68 2.44
CA CYS A 239 6.40 12.51 1.27
C CYS A 239 7.17 13.80 1.61
N ALA A 240 7.78 14.43 0.61
CA ALA A 240 8.57 15.64 0.84
C ALA A 240 7.72 16.88 1.22
N CYS A 241 6.47 16.96 0.73
CA CYS A 241 5.60 18.12 0.91
C CYS A 241 4.20 17.72 1.42
N PRO A 242 4.05 17.38 2.72
CA PRO A 242 2.80 16.88 3.29
C PRO A 242 1.59 17.78 3.03
N GLY A 243 1.71 19.09 3.27
CA GLY A 243 0.60 20.03 3.09
C GLY A 243 0.10 20.13 1.65
N ARG A 244 0.99 19.97 0.65
CA ARG A 244 0.60 19.98 -0.78
C ARG A 244 -0.11 18.69 -1.16
N ASP A 245 0.48 17.56 -0.79
CA ASP A 245 -0.05 16.24 -1.12
C ASP A 245 -1.42 16.04 -0.45
N ARG A 246 -1.57 16.47 0.82
CA ARG A 246 -2.87 16.50 1.51
C ARG A 246 -3.93 17.30 0.74
N LYS A 247 -3.66 18.55 0.39
CA LYS A 247 -4.60 19.40 -0.38
C LYS A 247 -4.99 18.77 -1.71
N THR A 248 -4.02 18.16 -2.39
CA THR A 248 -4.23 17.55 -3.70
C THR A 248 -5.15 16.33 -3.57
N GLU A 249 -4.86 15.44 -2.61
CA GLU A 249 -5.67 14.25 -2.39
C GLU A 249 -7.06 14.57 -1.83
N GLU A 250 -7.20 15.55 -0.93
CA GLU A 250 -8.51 16.04 -0.44
C GLU A 250 -9.35 16.64 -1.58
N SER A 251 -8.73 17.43 -2.47
CA SER A 251 -9.40 17.99 -3.65
C SER A 251 -9.91 16.90 -4.58
N ASN A 252 -9.09 15.89 -4.86
CA ASN A 252 -9.49 14.74 -5.68
C ASN A 252 -10.63 13.96 -5.03
N PHE A 253 -10.54 13.69 -3.73
CA PHE A 253 -11.59 13.00 -2.98
C PHE A 253 -12.92 13.74 -2.97
N ARG A 254 -12.90 15.07 -2.89
CA ARG A 254 -14.11 15.90 -2.97
C ARG A 254 -14.75 15.82 -4.37
N LYS A 255 -13.95 15.88 -5.44
CA LYS A 255 -14.43 15.71 -6.81
C LYS A 255 -15.06 14.31 -7.02
N ASP A 256 -14.43 13.28 -6.48
CA ASP A 256 -14.93 11.89 -6.55
C ASP A 256 -16.23 11.67 -5.77
N GLN A 257 -16.50 12.46 -4.72
CA GLN A 257 -17.77 12.41 -4.01
C GLN A 257 -18.90 13.14 -4.75
N GLU A 258 -18.58 14.26 -5.41
CA GLU A 258 -19.54 15.07 -6.16
C GLU A 258 -20.07 14.32 -7.40
N THR A 259 -19.21 13.53 -8.05
CA THR A 259 -19.59 12.63 -9.15
C THR A 259 -20.46 11.44 -8.69
N LYS A 260 -20.34 11.00 -7.42
CA LYS A 260 -21.12 9.86 -6.88
C LYS A 260 -22.49 10.23 -6.32
N THR A 261 -22.69 11.47 -5.87
CA THR A 261 -23.91 11.91 -5.16
C THR A 261 -25.00 12.47 -6.09
N SER A 262 -24.66 12.84 -7.32
CA SER A 262 -25.58 13.37 -8.34
C SER A 262 -26.38 12.31 -9.11
N GLY A 263 -26.19 11.01 -8.82
CA GLY A 263 -26.79 9.88 -9.55
C GLY A 263 -28.04 9.21 -8.95
N LYS A 264 -28.75 9.79 -7.97
CA LYS A 264 -29.92 9.12 -7.35
C LYS A 264 -31.12 10.04 -7.11
N THR A 265 -32.01 10.14 -8.09
CA THR A 265 -33.45 10.31 -7.87
C THR A 265 -34.26 9.52 -8.92
N PRO A 266 -35.04 8.49 -8.52
CA PRO A 266 -36.07 7.93 -9.37
C PRO A 266 -37.41 8.57 -9.00
N SER A 267 -38.06 9.27 -9.93
CA SER A 267 -39.47 9.59 -9.76
C SER A 267 -40.22 9.41 -11.08
N SER A 268 -41.08 8.41 -11.06
CA SER A 268 -42.11 8.13 -12.03
C SER A 268 -43.09 9.30 -12.16
N ASN A 269 -43.51 9.66 -13.37
CA ASN A 269 -44.94 9.72 -13.74
C ASN A 269 -45.16 10.06 -15.23
N LYS A 270 -45.62 9.03 -15.96
CA LYS A 270 -46.81 8.96 -16.83
C LYS A 270 -47.38 10.26 -17.46
N ARG A 271 -47.20 10.38 -18.78
CA ARG A 271 -48.20 10.54 -19.88
C ARG A 271 -49.27 11.65 -19.76
N SER A 272 -49.28 12.62 -20.70
CA SER A 272 -50.43 12.98 -21.57
C SER A 272 -50.29 14.38 -22.23
N LEU A 273 -50.71 14.44 -23.49
CA LEU A 273 -50.84 15.60 -24.39
C LEU A 273 -51.82 16.68 -23.87
N THR A 274 -51.70 17.94 -24.33
CA THR A 274 -52.65 18.65 -25.23
C THR A 274 -52.17 20.10 -25.51
N LYS A 275 -52.36 20.55 -26.76
CA LYS A 275 -52.10 21.88 -27.36
C LYS A 275 -53.16 22.94 -26.94
N GLU A 276 -52.78 24.23 -26.98
CA GLU A 276 -53.21 25.27 -27.96
C GLU A 276 -53.46 26.69 -27.40
N SER A 277 -52.95 27.71 -28.14
CA SER A 277 -53.45 29.10 -28.38
C SER A 277 -53.60 30.11 -27.20
N THR A 278 -53.31 31.43 -27.25
CA THR A 278 -53.03 32.44 -28.31
C THR A 278 -52.58 33.83 -27.75
N SER A 279 -51.89 34.63 -28.59
CA SER A 279 -51.68 36.13 -28.59
C SER A 279 -50.61 36.78 -27.66
N SER A 280 -49.77 37.78 -28.03
CA SER A 280 -49.63 38.70 -29.19
C SER A 280 -48.22 39.38 -29.30
N VAL A 281 -47.68 39.42 -30.54
CA VAL A 281 -46.65 40.21 -31.31
C VAL A 281 -46.27 41.68 -30.86
N PRO A 282 -45.18 42.43 -31.32
CA PRO A 282 -43.84 42.17 -31.96
C PRO A 282 -42.55 42.96 -31.45
N ARG A 283 -41.33 42.39 -31.71
CA ARG A 283 -39.99 42.91 -32.23
C ARG A 283 -39.32 44.26 -31.79
N PRO A 284 -38.02 44.55 -32.09
CA PRO A 284 -36.98 43.80 -32.86
C PRO A 284 -35.52 43.73 -32.28
N GLU A 285 -34.78 42.72 -32.76
CA GLU A 285 -33.38 42.69 -33.31
C GLU A 285 -32.19 43.34 -32.55
N GLY A 286 -31.03 42.70 -32.35
CA GLY A 286 -30.54 41.45 -32.95
C GLY A 286 -29.15 40.96 -32.50
N SER A 287 -28.73 39.91 -33.22
CA SER A 287 -27.35 39.43 -33.43
C SER A 287 -26.72 38.42 -32.46
N LYS A 288 -27.25 37.19 -32.56
CA LYS A 288 -26.59 35.87 -32.65
C LYS A 288 -25.05 35.82 -32.58
N LYS A 289 -24.52 34.95 -31.69
CA LYS A 289 -23.66 33.80 -32.08
C LYS A 289 -23.58 32.73 -30.96
N ALA A 290 -24.15 31.56 -31.31
CA ALA A 290 -23.84 30.20 -30.89
C ALA A 290 -23.44 29.92 -29.42
N LYS A 291 -24.48 29.70 -28.61
CA LYS A 291 -24.44 28.82 -27.43
C LYS A 291 -24.54 27.38 -27.93
N LEU A 292 -23.42 26.69 -28.09
CA LEU A 292 -23.41 25.26 -28.42
C LEU A 292 -23.28 24.44 -27.12
N SER A 293 -24.41 23.84 -26.77
CA SER A 293 -24.55 22.50 -26.18
C SER A 293 -23.59 22.13 -25.04
N GLY A 294 -23.83 22.67 -23.86
CA GLY A 294 -23.63 21.88 -22.65
C GLY A 294 -24.85 20.99 -22.47
N SER A 295 -24.72 19.68 -22.67
CA SER A 295 -25.59 18.60 -22.16
C SER A 295 -25.33 17.30 -22.94
N SER A 296 -24.95 16.24 -22.21
CA SER A 296 -25.21 14.82 -22.48
C SER A 296 -24.02 13.84 -22.63
N ASP A 297 -22.78 14.17 -22.27
CA ASP A 297 -21.65 13.25 -22.58
C ASP A 297 -20.77 12.87 -21.37
N GLU A 298 -21.39 12.50 -20.24
CA GLU A 298 -20.69 11.85 -19.12
C GLU A 298 -21.24 10.43 -18.84
N GLU A 299 -21.72 9.75 -19.88
CA GLU A 299 -22.11 8.35 -19.77
C GLU A 299 -20.87 7.44 -19.87
N MET A 300 -20.57 6.69 -18.81
CA MET A 300 -19.51 5.67 -18.85
C MET A 300 -20.02 4.37 -19.44
N TYR A 301 -19.32 3.88 -20.46
CA TYR A 301 -19.63 2.62 -21.15
C TYR A 301 -18.57 1.56 -20.84
N ASN A 302 -19.02 0.31 -20.66
CA ASN A 302 -18.12 -0.83 -20.46
C ASN A 302 -17.77 -1.46 -21.81
N LEU A 303 -16.48 -1.48 -22.16
CA LEU A 303 -15.97 -2.15 -23.36
C LEU A 303 -15.28 -3.46 -23.00
N GLN A 304 -15.82 -4.58 -23.49
CA GLN A 304 -15.22 -5.90 -23.32
C GLN A 304 -14.10 -6.11 -24.35
N VAL A 305 -12.87 -6.33 -23.89
CA VAL A 305 -11.69 -6.48 -24.76
C VAL A 305 -11.06 -7.86 -24.54
N ARG A 306 -10.86 -8.63 -25.61
CA ARG A 306 -10.13 -9.90 -25.56
C ARG A 306 -8.64 -9.68 -25.82
N GLY A 307 -7.80 -10.18 -24.93
CA GLY A 307 -6.34 -10.15 -25.04
C GLY A 307 -5.72 -8.93 -24.34
N LYS A 308 -4.68 -9.18 -23.54
CA LYS A 308 -4.04 -8.17 -22.67
C LYS A 308 -3.41 -7.02 -23.43
N GLU A 309 -2.66 -7.31 -24.50
CA GLU A 309 -2.00 -6.29 -25.32
C GLU A 309 -3.00 -5.31 -25.96
N ARG A 310 -4.13 -5.83 -26.45
CA ARG A 310 -5.21 -5.01 -27.03
C ARG A 310 -5.87 -4.12 -25.97
N TYR A 311 -6.05 -4.65 -24.77
CA TYR A 311 -6.55 -3.87 -23.64
C TYR A 311 -5.59 -2.74 -23.27
N GLU A 312 -4.28 -3.00 -23.20
CA GLU A 312 -3.28 -1.98 -22.85
C GLU A 312 -3.23 -0.83 -23.87
N ILE A 313 -3.34 -1.14 -25.17
CA ILE A 313 -3.42 -0.12 -26.22
C ILE A 313 -4.68 0.74 -26.07
N LEU A 314 -5.86 0.11 -25.90
CA LEU A 314 -7.12 0.83 -25.77
C LEU A 314 -7.18 1.67 -24.48
N LYS A 315 -6.62 1.14 -23.38
CA LYS A 315 -6.47 1.86 -22.13
C LYS A 315 -5.58 3.09 -22.31
N MET A 316 -4.42 2.95 -22.95
CA MET A 316 -3.51 4.06 -23.21
C MET A 316 -4.17 5.18 -24.03
N ILE A 317 -4.99 4.82 -25.03
CA ILE A 317 -5.74 5.78 -25.85
C ILE A 317 -6.77 6.51 -25.00
N ASN A 318 -7.56 5.78 -24.19
CA ASN A 318 -8.57 6.36 -23.31
C ASN A 318 -7.95 7.33 -22.30
N ASP A 319 -6.91 6.89 -21.59
CA ASP A 319 -6.20 7.70 -20.58
C ASP A 319 -5.63 8.99 -21.21
N SER A 320 -5.20 8.94 -22.49
CA SER A 320 -4.68 10.11 -23.21
C SER A 320 -5.78 11.09 -23.61
N LEU A 321 -6.96 10.61 -23.96
CA LEU A 321 -8.13 11.45 -24.30
C LEU A 321 -8.65 12.16 -23.06
N GLU A 322 -8.81 11.45 -21.94
CA GLU A 322 -9.19 12.04 -20.65
C GLU A 322 -8.18 13.10 -20.19
N LEU A 323 -6.87 12.83 -20.38
CA LEU A 323 -5.84 13.81 -20.07
C LEU A 323 -5.95 15.05 -20.98
N SER A 324 -6.31 14.88 -22.24
CA SER A 324 -6.44 16.00 -23.18
C SER A 324 -7.59 16.95 -22.85
N ASP A 325 -8.66 16.44 -22.21
CA ASP A 325 -9.81 17.24 -21.78
C ASP A 325 -9.50 18.10 -20.54
N VAL A 326 -8.54 17.70 -19.71
CA VAL A 326 -8.16 18.42 -18.48
C VAL A 326 -6.95 19.35 -18.64
N VAL A 327 -6.21 19.26 -19.75
CA VAL A 327 -5.03 20.10 -20.00
C VAL A 327 -5.46 21.43 -20.63
N PRO A 328 -5.07 22.59 -20.06
CA PRO A 328 -5.41 23.89 -20.62
C PRO A 328 -4.89 24.08 -22.06
N PRO A 329 -5.66 24.72 -22.97
CA PRO A 329 -5.27 24.91 -24.38
C PRO A 329 -3.89 25.57 -24.57
N SER A 330 -3.51 26.46 -23.65
CA SER A 330 -2.21 27.15 -23.65
C SER A 330 -1.01 26.22 -23.47
N GLU A 331 -1.18 25.09 -22.78
CA GLU A 331 -0.13 24.09 -22.61
C GLU A 331 -0.04 23.13 -23.81
N ILE A 332 -1.18 22.83 -24.43
CA ILE A 332 -1.27 22.03 -25.67
C ILE A 332 -0.54 22.75 -26.81
N ASP A 333 -0.78 24.05 -26.98
CA ASP A 333 -0.13 24.86 -28.01
C ASP A 333 1.39 24.98 -27.78
N ARG A 334 1.81 25.08 -26.51
CA ARG A 334 3.23 25.09 -26.13
C ARG A 334 3.92 23.76 -26.45
N TYR A 335 3.22 22.63 -26.31
CA TYR A 335 3.74 21.31 -26.65
C TYR A 335 3.80 21.12 -28.17
N ARG A 336 2.76 21.55 -28.92
CA ARG A 336 2.73 21.56 -30.38
C ARG A 336 3.85 22.41 -30.98
N GLN A 337 4.10 23.60 -30.45
CA GLN A 337 5.23 24.45 -30.86
C GLN A 337 6.59 23.79 -30.63
N LYS A 338 6.76 23.03 -29.53
CA LYS A 338 8.00 22.27 -29.26
C LYS A 338 8.21 21.11 -30.24
N ILE A 339 7.15 20.41 -30.66
CA ILE A 339 7.25 19.33 -31.65
C ILE A 339 7.58 19.90 -33.03
N LEU A 340 6.93 20.99 -33.45
CA LEU A 340 7.23 21.68 -34.71
C LEU A 340 8.66 22.26 -34.74
N ALA A 341 9.16 22.76 -33.61
CA ALA A 341 10.54 23.22 -33.48
C ALA A 341 11.57 22.07 -33.53
N LYS A 342 11.21 20.86 -33.08
CA LYS A 342 12.06 19.67 -33.25
C LYS A 342 12.09 19.18 -34.70
N GLY A 343 10.96 19.14 -35.40
CA GLY A 343 10.89 18.76 -36.82
C GLY A 343 11.61 19.74 -37.75
N LYS A 344 11.67 21.04 -37.41
CA LYS A 344 12.49 22.03 -38.14
C LYS A 344 14.00 21.85 -37.93
N LYS A 345 14.43 21.38 -36.74
CA LYS A 345 15.86 21.13 -36.47
C LYS A 345 16.43 19.92 -37.21
N GLU A 346 15.60 18.94 -37.56
CA GLU A 346 16.03 17.80 -38.40
C GLU A 346 16.09 18.16 -39.89
N LYS A 347 15.31 19.13 -40.37
CA LYS A 347 15.25 19.49 -41.80
C LYS A 347 16.31 20.50 -42.25
N ASP A 348 16.92 21.24 -41.33
CA ASP A 348 18.01 22.20 -41.59
C ASP A 348 19.41 21.69 -41.19
N GLY A 349 19.53 20.41 -40.83
CA GLY A 349 20.81 19.78 -40.49
C GLY A 349 21.65 19.43 -41.72
N GLN A 350 22.10 20.43 -42.49
CA GLN A 350 23.30 20.25 -43.32
C GLN A 350 24.49 19.99 -42.38
N THR A 351 24.98 18.76 -42.41
CA THR A 351 26.27 18.34 -41.84
C THR A 351 27.39 19.29 -42.26
N PRO A 352 28.13 19.93 -41.32
CA PRO A 352 29.47 20.39 -41.60
C PRO A 352 30.44 19.21 -41.38
N GLU A 353 31.23 18.90 -42.41
CA GLU A 353 32.32 17.92 -42.35
C GLU A 353 33.28 18.17 -41.18
N PRO A 354 33.84 17.14 -40.53
CA PRO A 354 34.87 17.32 -39.53
C PRO A 354 36.19 17.69 -40.23
N LYS A 355 36.65 18.92 -40.01
CA LYS A 355 37.97 19.39 -40.45
C LYS A 355 39.09 18.58 -39.79
N ARG A 356 39.96 18.03 -40.63
CA ARG A 356 41.24 17.40 -40.30
C ARG A 356 42.07 18.26 -39.33
N GLY A 357 42.69 17.59 -38.36
CA GLY A 357 43.98 18.00 -37.81
C GLY A 357 44.02 18.20 -36.30
N LYS A 358 44.43 17.15 -35.58
CA LYS A 358 45.45 17.21 -34.51
C LYS A 358 45.81 15.78 -34.12
N LYS A 359 47.06 15.40 -34.42
CA LYS A 359 47.64 14.09 -34.07
C LYS A 359 47.73 13.98 -32.55
N LEU A 360 47.22 12.87 -32.02
CA LEU A 360 47.45 12.40 -30.66
C LEU A 360 48.89 11.88 -30.60
N LEU A 361 49.75 12.49 -29.78
CA LEU A 361 51.08 11.95 -29.47
C LEU A 361 50.90 10.80 -28.50
N VAL A 362 51.14 9.58 -28.98
CA VAL A 362 51.34 8.38 -28.17
C VAL A 362 52.70 8.52 -27.49
N LYS A 363 52.72 8.45 -26.16
CA LYS A 363 53.94 8.33 -25.36
C LYS A 363 54.10 6.85 -25.03
N ASP A 364 54.92 6.16 -25.81
CA ASP A 364 55.40 4.82 -25.48
C ASP A 364 56.46 4.90 -24.36
N GLU A 365 56.33 4.02 -23.38
CA GLU A 365 57.37 3.66 -22.43
C GLU A 365 58.34 2.64 -23.05
N LYS A 366 59.65 2.88 -22.94
CA LYS A 366 60.63 1.93 -22.34
C LYS A 366 62.09 2.41 -22.44
N SER A 367 62.82 2.16 -21.34
CA SER A 367 64.21 1.65 -21.21
C SER A 367 65.36 2.45 -21.87
N ASP A 368 66.61 2.49 -21.39
CA ASP A 368 67.39 2.01 -20.24
C ASP A 368 68.78 2.68 -20.39
N SER A 369 69.53 2.86 -19.28
CA SER A 369 71.01 3.04 -19.21
C SER A 369 71.64 4.24 -19.96
N ASP A 370 72.62 4.98 -19.47
CA ASP A 370 73.80 4.75 -18.63
C ASP A 370 74.15 6.07 -17.91
#